data_AF-A0A4P8IKP9-F1
#
_entry.id   AF-A0A4P8IKP9-F1
#
_cell.length_a   1.000
_cell.length_b   1.000
_cell.length_c   1.000
_cell.angle_alpha   90.00
_cell.angle_beta   90.00
_cell.angle_gamma   90.00
#
_symmetry.space_group_name_H-M   'P 1'
#
loop_
_entity.id
_entity.type
_entity.pdbx_description
1 polymer ?
#
loop_
_entity_poly.entity_id
_entity_poly.type
_entity_poly.pdbx_seq_one_letter_code
_entity_poly.pdbx_strand_id
1 'polypeptide(L)'
;MKMVEIFWYEEEKRLQICDKGGQSREFDVLEMLFLSQDSCRDHTGKEWEYIEYKVRIQCRMDDNFRTCRIRHYPQKMKWFILERFEKYL
;
A
#
# COMPACT_ATOMS: atom_id res chain seq x y z
N MET A 1 -4.35 12.67 6.41
CA MET A 1 -3.69 11.35 6.34
C MET A 1 -2.67 11.40 5.21
N LYS A 2 -1.39 11.07 5.46
CA LYS A 2 -0.39 10.96 4.37
C LYS A 2 -0.54 9.58 3.73
N MET A 3 -0.62 9.53 2.42
CA MET A 3 -0.57 8.29 1.63
C MET A 3 0.81 8.21 0.97
N VAL A 4 1.37 7.01 0.90
CA VAL A 4 2.61 6.75 0.17
C VAL A 4 2.29 5.80 -0.98
N GLU A 5 2.69 6.16 -2.19
CA GLU A 5 2.53 5.32 -3.37
C GLU A 5 3.43 4.09 -3.24
N ILE A 6 2.90 2.94 -3.62
CA ILE A 6 3.62 1.66 -3.60
C ILE A 6 3.51 0.98 -4.95
N PHE A 7 4.46 0.10 -5.24
CA PHE A 7 4.37 -0.82 -6.36
C PHE A 7 3.96 -2.19 -5.83
N TRP A 8 2.91 -2.74 -6.43
CA TRP A 8 2.41 -4.08 -6.13
C TRP A 8 2.81 -5.02 -7.26
N TYR A 9 3.51 -6.09 -6.90
CA TYR A 9 3.96 -7.15 -7.80
C TYR A 9 3.15 -8.39 -7.48
N GLU A 10 2.07 -8.61 -8.23
CA GLU A 10 1.05 -9.61 -7.93
C GLU A 10 1.58 -11.05 -8.03
N GLU A 11 2.34 -11.34 -9.08
CA GLU A 11 2.89 -12.68 -9.33
C GLU A 11 3.89 -13.09 -8.23
N GLU A 12 4.72 -12.15 -7.79
CA GLU A 12 5.72 -12.35 -6.74
C GLU A 12 5.16 -12.20 -5.33
N LYS A 13 3.91 -11.74 -5.18
CA LYS A 13 3.32 -11.31 -3.91
C LYS A 13 4.25 -10.38 -3.14
N ARG A 14 4.75 -9.35 -3.80
CA ARG A 14 5.67 -8.37 -3.21
C ARG A 14 5.11 -6.97 -3.29
N LEU A 15 5.45 -6.17 -2.27
CA LEU A 15 5.26 -4.73 -2.35
C LEU A 15 6.61 -4.01 -2.29
N GLN A 16 6.71 -2.90 -3.00
CA GLN A 16 7.85 -2.01 -2.92
C GLN A 16 7.39 -0.62 -2.50
N ILE A 17 8.08 -0.05 -1.51
CA ILE A 17 7.87 1.32 -1.04
C ILE A 17 9.11 2.12 -1.38
N CYS A 18 8.93 3.27 -2.03
CA CYS A 18 9.99 4.23 -2.27
C CYS A 18 9.90 5.37 -1.27
N ASP A 19 10.99 5.66 -0.58
CA ASP A 19 11.11 6.83 0.27
C ASP A 19 11.40 8.10 -0.55
N LYS A 20 11.31 9.27 0.11
CA LYS A 20 11.61 10.56 -0.54
C LYS A 20 13.10 10.75 -0.85
N GLY A 21 13.98 9.96 -0.25
CA GLY A 21 15.42 9.95 -0.51
C GLY A 21 15.80 9.09 -1.72
N GLY A 22 14.83 8.45 -2.39
CA GLY A 22 15.06 7.55 -3.52
C GLY A 22 15.45 6.13 -3.11
N GLN A 23 15.43 5.78 -1.82
CA GLN A 23 15.64 4.41 -1.39
C GLN A 23 14.33 3.63 -1.55
N SER A 24 14.41 2.48 -2.21
CA SER A 24 13.31 1.52 -2.28
C SER A 24 13.54 0.38 -1.29
N ARG A 25 12.46 -0.06 -0.64
CA ARG A 25 12.44 -1.29 0.16
C ARG A 25 11.33 -2.20 -0.32
N GLU A 26 11.69 -3.47 -0.43
CA GLU A 26 10.78 -4.54 -0.83
C GLU A 26 10.38 -5.38 0.38
N PHE A 27 9.11 -5.76 0.41
CA PHE A 27 8.52 -6.57 1.45
C PHE A 27 7.72 -7.71 0.81
N ASP A 28 7.93 -8.92 1.31
CA ASP A 28 7.11 -10.06 0.93
C ASP A 28 5.73 -9.93 1.59
N VAL A 29 4.68 -10.14 0.81
CA VAL A 29 3.29 -10.12 1.27
C VAL A 29 2.86 -11.55 1.60
N LEU A 30 2.59 -11.76 2.88
CA LEU A 30 2.16 -13.04 3.43
C LEU A 30 0.65 -13.24 3.21
N GLU A 31 -0.13 -12.17 3.31
CA GLU A 31 -1.58 -12.20 3.25
C GLU A 31 -2.15 -10.87 2.77
N MET A 32 -3.21 -10.91 1.97
CA MET A 32 -3.98 -9.74 1.55
C MET A 32 -5.47 -10.05 1.69
N LEU A 33 -6.16 -9.28 2.52
CA LEU A 33 -7.58 -9.43 2.80
C LEU A 33 -8.35 -8.22 2.27
N PHE A 34 -9.38 -8.47 1.47
CA PHE A 34 -10.33 -7.44 1.07
C PHE A 34 -11.07 -6.89 2.30
N LEU A 35 -11.22 -5.56 2.37
CA LEU A 35 -11.99 -4.89 3.43
C LEU A 35 -13.27 -4.26 2.89
N SER A 36 -13.13 -3.33 1.94
CA SER A 36 -14.27 -2.60 1.37
C SER A 36 -13.95 -2.08 -0.03
N GLN A 37 -15.00 -1.65 -0.72
CA GLN A 37 -14.94 -0.87 -1.95
C GLN A 37 -15.78 0.38 -1.75
N ASP A 38 -15.17 1.55 -1.95
CA ASP A 38 -15.74 2.86 -1.64
C ASP A 38 -15.29 3.89 -2.68
N SER A 39 -15.78 5.13 -2.56
CA SER A 39 -15.36 6.25 -3.39
C SER A 39 -14.84 7.43 -2.58
N CYS A 40 -14.02 8.27 -3.21
CA CYS A 40 -13.55 9.52 -2.65
C CYS A 40 -13.45 10.60 -3.73
N ARG A 41 -13.60 11.86 -3.33
CA ARG A 41 -13.52 13.00 -4.24
C ARG A 41 -12.14 13.68 -4.11
N ASP A 42 -11.49 13.95 -5.23
CA ASP A 42 -10.22 14.69 -5.24
C ASP A 42 -10.43 16.21 -5.17
N HIS A 43 -9.32 16.97 -5.16
CA HIS A 43 -9.34 18.43 -5.07
C HIS A 43 -10.00 19.12 -6.28
N THR A 44 -10.16 18.42 -7.41
CA THR A 44 -10.85 18.92 -8.60
C THR A 44 -12.35 18.64 -8.59
N GLY A 45 -12.84 17.95 -7.56
CA GLY A 45 -14.22 17.51 -7.47
C GLY A 45 -14.50 16.18 -8.19
N LYS A 46 -13.48 15.55 -8.78
CA LYS A 46 -13.62 14.27 -9.47
C LYS A 46 -13.70 13.12 -8.48
N GLU A 47 -14.67 12.24 -8.69
CA GLU A 47 -14.87 11.05 -7.88
C GLU A 47 -13.99 9.89 -8.37
N TRP A 48 -13.41 9.17 -7.43
CA TRP A 48 -12.53 8.05 -7.65
C TRP A 48 -12.92 6.90 -6.74
N GLU A 49 -13.24 5.76 -7.33
CA GLU A 49 -13.43 4.53 -6.58
C GLU A 49 -12.07 3.98 -6.14
N TYR A 50 -12.09 3.28 -5.01
CA TYR A 50 -10.94 2.54 -4.52
C TYR A 50 -11.39 1.25 -3.83
N ILE A 51 -10.48 0.29 -3.82
CA ILE A 51 -10.62 -0.95 -3.07
C ILE A 51 -9.63 -0.91 -1.92
N GLU A 52 -10.10 -1.18 -0.72
CA GLU A 52 -9.28 -1.19 0.48
C GLU A 52 -8.96 -2.62 0.92
N TYR A 53 -7.68 -2.85 1.23
CA TYR A 53 -7.15 -4.14 1.66
C TYR A 53 -6.42 -4.01 2.99
N LYS A 54 -6.46 -5.07 3.79
CA LYS A 54 -5.58 -5.30 4.94
C LYS A 54 -4.48 -6.26 4.51
N VAL A 55 -3.23 -5.83 4.59
CA VAL A 55 -2.09 -6.58 4.04
C VAL A 55 -1.08 -6.89 5.12
N ARG A 56 -0.67 -8.15 5.21
CA ARG A 56 0.35 -8.63 6.14
C ARG A 56 1.68 -8.81 5.41
N ILE A 57 2.72 -8.17 5.92
CA ILE A 57 4.04 -8.09 5.28
C ILE A 57 5.12 -8.62 6.21
N GLN A 58 6.14 -9.28 5.66
CA GLN A 58 7.29 -9.77 6.43
C GLN A 58 8.33 -8.65 6.58
N CYS A 59 8.76 -8.37 7.81
CA CYS A 59 9.87 -7.45 8.08
C CYS A 59 11.17 -8.25 8.19
N ARG A 60 12.16 -7.92 7.35
CA ARG A 60 13.41 -8.70 7.19
C ARG A 60 14.28 -8.86 8.45
N MET A 61 14.06 -8.10 9.52
CA MET A 61 15.00 -8.09 10.65
C MET A 61 14.76 -9.18 11.70
N ASP A 62 13.52 -9.66 11.94
CA ASP A 62 13.25 -10.45 13.16
C ASP A 62 12.07 -11.46 13.08
N ASP A 63 11.75 -12.05 11.91
CA ASP A 63 10.52 -12.86 11.69
C ASP A 63 9.21 -12.14 12.10
N ASN A 64 9.30 -10.83 12.32
CA ASN A 64 8.19 -9.99 12.68
C ASN A 64 7.37 -9.67 11.43
N PHE A 65 6.06 -9.76 11.57
CA PHE A 65 5.12 -9.33 10.55
C PHE A 65 4.47 -8.01 10.96
N ARG A 66 4.10 -7.22 9.96
CA ARG A 66 3.26 -6.04 10.16
C ARG A 66 2.03 -6.12 9.31
N THR A 67 1.00 -5.45 9.77
CA THR A 67 -0.23 -5.31 9.01
C THR A 67 -0.43 -3.85 8.68
N CYS A 68 -0.82 -3.57 7.45
CA CYS A 68 -1.09 -2.22 6.96
C CYS A 68 -2.38 -2.20 6.15
N ARG A 69 -2.97 -1.01 6.00
CA ARG A 69 -4.09 -0.79 5.07
C ARG A 69 -3.57 -0.21 3.75
N ILE A 70 -4.02 -0.79 2.65
CA ILE A 70 -3.65 -0.39 1.28
C ILE A 70 -4.91 -0.04 0.50
N ARG A 71 -4.87 1.03 -0.29
CA ARG A 71 -5.89 1.37 -1.29
C ARG A 71 -5.37 1.14 -2.69
N HIS A 72 -6.13 0.40 -3.47
CA HIS A 72 -5.98 0.32 -4.91
C HIS A 72 -6.98 1.26 -5.58
N TYR A 73 -6.51 2.09 -6.50
CA TYR A 73 -7.35 2.90 -7.39
C TYR A 73 -7.27 2.32 -8.81
N PRO A 74 -8.19 1.42 -9.20
CA PRO A 74 -8.11 0.69 -10.46
C PRO A 74 -8.04 1.62 -11.68
N GLN A 75 -8.80 2.72 -11.67
CA GLN A 75 -8.83 3.70 -12.75
C GLN A 75 -7.51 4.45 -12.94
N LYS A 76 -6.62 4.42 -11.94
CA LYS A 76 -5.29 5.03 -11.98
C LYS A 76 -4.18 3.99 -12.11
N MET A 77 -4.50 2.70 -11.94
CA MET A 77 -3.53 1.62 -11.74
C MET A 77 -2.51 1.96 -10.63
N LYS A 78 -2.98 2.59 -9.55
CA LYS A 78 -2.12 3.05 -8.45
C LYS A 78 -2.50 2.42 -7.12
N TRP A 79 -1.48 2.13 -6.33
CA TRP A 79 -1.59 1.55 -5.00
C TRP A 79 -1.00 2.50 -3.97
N PHE A 80 -1.65 2.60 -2.81
CA PHE A 80 -1.22 3.49 -1.74
C PHE A 80 -1.34 2.82 -0.38
N ILE A 81 -0.33 3.00 0.46
CA ILE A 81 -0.41 2.61 1.85
C ILE A 81 -0.95 3.77 2.70
N LEU A 82 -1.87 3.46 3.61
CA LEU A 82 -2.64 4.43 4.40
C LEU A 82 -1.98 4.81 5.75
N GLU A 83 -0.77 4.33 5.99
CA GLU A 83 -0.09 4.46 7.29
C GLU A 83 1.25 5.19 7.16
N ARG A 84 1.73 5.79 8.26
CA ARG A 84 3.10 6.32 8.33
C ARG A 84 4.09 5.16 8.33
N PHE A 85 4.51 4.76 7.13
CA PHE A 85 5.57 3.77 6.92
C PHE A 85 6.98 4.32 7.18
N GLU A 86 7.11 5.63 7.44
CA GLU A 86 8.36 6.35 7.75
C GLU A 86 9.13 5.76 8.96
N LYS A 87 8.50 4.93 9.81
CA LYS A 87 9.19 4.23 10.91
C LYS A 87 9.88 2.92 10.50
N TYR A 88 9.70 2.47 9.26
CA TYR A 88 10.12 1.14 8.78
C TYR A 88 10.94 1.19 7.48
N LEU A 89 11.01 2.37 6.86
CA LEU A 89 12.10 2.81 5.98
C LEU A 89 13.25 3.30 6.87
#